data_AF-A0A3D2X579-F1
#
_entry.id   AF-A0A3D2X579-F1
#
_cell.length_a   1.000
_cell.length_b   1.000
_cell.length_c   1.000
_cell.angle_alpha   90.00
_cell.angle_beta   90.00
_cell.angle_gamma   90.00
#
_symmetry.space_group_name_H-M   'P 1'
#
loop_
_entity.id
_entity.type
_entity.pdbx_description
1 polymer ?
#
loop_
_entity_poly.entity_id
_entity_poly.type
_entity_poly.pdbx_seq_one_letter_code
_entity_poly.pdbx_strand_id
1 'polypeptide(L)'
;MDKLDSFNVLLDEEYEIAKTLHQTGESLGCKIVFKTRPNGYRVIFNKQSNRKVLFWMEVSDNSLLVKANLLHIDNYIEKMSSCSGTIKKSIAATKECENCHPCCGSLHVSYHIDSIKHTPCYFKGHYFSRMNKTDWDMLSDLIVLENNAV
;
A
#
# COMPACT_ATOMS: atom_id res chain seq x y z
N MET A 1 -17.45 -14.35 13.87
CA MET A 1 -16.90 -12.99 13.98
C MET A 1 -16.72 -12.50 12.58
N ASP A 2 -17.44 -11.46 12.19
CA ASP A 2 -17.27 -10.88 10.86
C ASP A 2 -15.84 -10.32 10.81
N LYS A 3 -15.11 -10.56 9.72
CA LYS A 3 -13.73 -10.10 9.62
C LYS A 3 -13.66 -8.57 9.54
N LEU A 4 -14.77 -7.93 9.16
CA LEU A 4 -14.95 -6.48 9.22
C LEU A 4 -15.09 -5.95 10.65
N ASP A 5 -15.49 -6.77 11.63
CA ASP A 5 -15.52 -6.37 13.05
C ASP A 5 -14.14 -5.95 13.57
N SER A 6 -13.08 -6.41 12.89
CA SER A 6 -11.68 -6.05 13.20
C SER A 6 -11.35 -4.57 12.93
N PHE A 7 -12.22 -3.84 12.23
CA PHE A 7 -12.05 -2.41 11.92
C PHE A 7 -12.80 -1.49 12.89
N ASN A 8 -13.74 -2.01 13.70
CA ASN A 8 -14.58 -1.20 14.60
C ASN A 8 -13.82 -0.45 15.70
N VAL A 9 -12.49 -0.65 15.80
CA VAL A 9 -11.58 0.08 16.70
C VAL A 9 -11.04 1.38 16.07
N LEU A 10 -11.39 1.65 14.82
CA LEU A 10 -11.06 2.89 14.12
C LEU A 10 -12.15 3.94 14.35
N LEU A 11 -11.79 5.21 14.20
CA LEU A 11 -12.76 6.29 14.09
C LEU A 11 -13.55 6.16 12.77
N ASP A 12 -14.79 6.64 12.72
CA ASP A 12 -15.71 6.49 11.58
C ASP A 12 -15.07 6.82 10.23
N GLU A 13 -14.27 7.89 10.14
CA GLU A 13 -13.59 8.28 8.91
C GLU A 13 -12.55 7.24 8.46
N GLU A 14 -11.69 6.78 9.37
CA GLU A 14 -10.69 5.75 9.08
C GLU A 14 -11.32 4.37 8.86
N TYR A 15 -12.45 4.09 9.51
CA TYR A 15 -13.24 2.88 9.29
C TYR A 15 -13.74 2.79 7.85
N GLU A 16 -14.35 3.85 7.32
CA GLU A 16 -14.83 3.88 5.94
C GLU A 16 -13.69 3.78 4.92
N ILE A 17 -12.52 4.35 5.23
CA ILE A 17 -11.31 4.18 4.41
C ILE A 17 -10.84 2.71 4.42
N ALA A 18 -10.73 2.09 5.60
CA ALA A 18 -10.31 0.70 5.74
C ALA A 18 -11.26 -0.26 5.02
N LYS A 19 -12.57 0.01 5.11
CA LYS A 19 -13.61 -0.74 4.39
C LYS A 19 -13.47 -0.60 2.87
N THR A 20 -13.25 0.62 2.38
CA THR A 20 -13.02 0.87 0.94
C THR A 20 -11.78 0.13 0.45
N LEU A 21 -10.67 0.20 1.17
CA LEU A 21 -9.45 -0.54 0.82
C LEU A 21 -9.64 -2.06 0.88
N HIS A 22 -10.41 -2.57 1.84
CA HIS A 22 -10.78 -3.99 1.90
C HIS A 22 -11.55 -4.41 0.65
N GLN A 23 -12.58 -3.65 0.28
CA GLN A 23 -13.38 -3.88 -0.92
C GLN A 23 -12.54 -3.81 -2.20
N THR A 24 -11.59 -2.87 -2.28
CA THR A 24 -10.61 -2.80 -3.38
C THR A 24 -9.76 -4.06 -3.45
N GLY A 25 -9.29 -4.57 -2.30
CA GLY A 25 -8.56 -5.84 -2.25
C GLY A 25 -9.40 -7.03 -2.73
N GLU A 26 -10.67 -7.10 -2.34
CA GLU A 26 -11.62 -8.13 -2.78
C GLU A 26 -11.89 -8.07 -4.29
N SER A 27 -12.15 -6.88 -4.83
CA SER A 27 -12.44 -6.69 -6.26
C SER A 27 -11.26 -7.03 -7.15
N LEU A 28 -10.03 -6.86 -6.65
CA LEU A 28 -8.79 -7.27 -7.32
C LEU A 28 -8.51 -8.78 -7.19
N GLY A 29 -9.38 -9.56 -6.52
CA GLY A 29 -9.20 -11.00 -6.32
C GLY A 29 -8.05 -11.34 -5.37
N CYS A 30 -7.64 -10.41 -4.50
CA CYS A 30 -6.52 -10.65 -3.59
C CYS A 30 -6.79 -11.81 -2.63
N LYS A 31 -5.74 -12.58 -2.32
CA LYS A 31 -5.79 -13.47 -1.14
C LYS A 31 -5.62 -12.62 0.12
N ILE A 32 -6.69 -12.50 0.89
CA ILE A 32 -6.74 -11.70 2.13
C ILE A 32 -6.37 -12.55 3.34
N VAL A 33 -5.38 -12.11 4.12
CA VAL A 33 -4.89 -12.79 5.31
C VAL A 33 -4.97 -11.86 6.52
N PHE A 34 -5.67 -12.31 7.56
CA PHE A 34 -5.82 -11.58 8.82
C PHE A 34 -4.80 -12.11 9.83
N LYS A 35 -4.12 -11.20 10.54
CA LYS A 35 -3.17 -11.51 11.60
C LYS A 35 -3.44 -10.63 12.81
N THR A 36 -3.62 -11.24 13.97
CA THR A 36 -3.67 -10.52 15.24
C THR A 36 -2.29 -9.96 15.58
N ARG A 37 -2.25 -8.76 16.14
CA ARG A 37 -1.08 -8.11 16.73
C ARG A 37 -1.38 -7.77 18.19
N PRO A 38 -0.35 -7.56 19.04
CA PRO A 38 -0.58 -7.22 20.45
C PRO A 38 -1.53 -6.04 20.67
N ASN A 39 -1.51 -5.05 19.76
CA ASN A 39 -2.30 -3.81 19.87
C ASN A 39 -3.25 -3.62 18.67
N GLY A 40 -3.76 -4.70 18.07
CA GLY A 40 -4.71 -4.60 16.97
C GLY A 40 -4.60 -5.72 15.93
N TYR A 41 -4.79 -5.37 14.66
CA TYR A 41 -4.90 -6.33 13.56
C TYR A 41 -4.10 -5.88 12.35
N ARG A 42 -3.57 -6.85 11.60
CA ARG A 42 -3.00 -6.63 10.28
C ARG A 42 -3.77 -7.44 9.24
N VAL A 43 -4.20 -6.77 8.19
CA VAL A 43 -4.88 -7.39 7.04
C VAL A 43 -3.98 -7.27 5.82
N ILE A 44 -3.58 -8.41 5.26
CA ILE A 44 -2.59 -8.50 4.18
C ILE A 44 -3.28 -8.93 2.89
N PHE A 45 -3.09 -8.18 1.83
CA PHE A 45 -3.67 -8.42 0.51
C PHE A 45 -2.58 -8.87 -0.44
N ASN A 46 -2.62 -10.13 -0.85
CA ASN A 46 -1.63 -10.71 -1.76
C ASN A 46 -2.21 -10.86 -3.16
N LYS A 47 -1.45 -10.46 -4.19
CA LYS A 47 -1.81 -10.69 -5.59
C LYS A 47 -2.11 -12.17 -5.81
N GLN A 48 -3.17 -12.47 -6.55
CA GLN A 48 -3.51 -13.86 -6.85
C GLN A 48 -2.47 -14.53 -7.75
N SER A 49 -1.95 -13.78 -8.74
CA SER A 49 -1.04 -14.28 -9.78
C SER A 49 0.29 -14.81 -9.25
N ASN A 50 0.90 -14.12 -8.29
CA ASN A 50 2.26 -14.44 -7.82
C ASN A 50 2.40 -14.51 -6.30
N ARG A 51 1.29 -14.38 -5.55
CA ARG A 51 1.24 -14.42 -4.07
C ARG A 51 2.11 -13.37 -3.37
N LYS A 52 2.66 -12.39 -4.08
CA LYS A 52 3.36 -11.25 -3.46
C LYS A 52 2.35 -10.33 -2.79
N VAL A 53 2.78 -9.68 -1.73
CA VAL A 53 1.97 -8.67 -1.03
C VAL A 53 1.79 -7.48 -1.96
N LEU A 54 0.55 -7.11 -2.24
CA LEU A 54 0.21 -5.88 -2.97
C LEU A 54 0.18 -4.70 -1.98
N PHE A 55 -0.60 -4.84 -0.92
CA PHE A 55 -0.64 -3.91 0.20
C PHE A 55 -1.07 -4.62 1.49
N TRP A 56 -0.93 -3.94 2.62
CA TRP A 56 -1.54 -4.35 3.87
C TRP A 56 -2.00 -3.13 4.67
N MET A 57 -2.98 -3.37 5.53
CA MET A 57 -3.46 -2.41 6.52
C MET A 57 -3.10 -2.92 7.91
N GLU A 58 -2.57 -2.05 8.75
CA GLU A 58 -2.42 -2.25 10.18
C GLU A 58 -3.39 -1.30 10.87
N VAL A 59 -4.24 -1.91 11.70
CA VAL A 59 -5.32 -1.27 12.43
C VAL A 59 -4.98 -1.43 13.90
N SER A 60 -4.71 -0.32 14.58
CA SER A 60 -4.42 -0.25 16.02
C SER A 60 -5.15 0.93 16.61
N ASP A 61 -5.57 0.86 17.88
CA ASP A 61 -6.35 1.88 18.62
C ASP A 61 -6.42 3.26 17.93
N ASN A 62 -7.52 3.52 17.21
CA ASN A 62 -7.82 4.77 16.48
C ASN A 62 -6.80 5.21 15.41
N SER A 63 -6.09 4.29 14.79
CA SER A 63 -5.12 4.59 13.73
C SER A 63 -5.11 3.54 12.64
N LEU A 64 -5.14 4.03 11.39
CA LEU A 64 -4.93 3.24 10.20
C LEU A 64 -3.54 3.53 9.60
N LEU A 65 -2.73 2.49 9.46
CA LEU A 65 -1.47 2.51 8.71
C LEU A 65 -1.57 1.57 7.52
N VAL A 66 -1.32 2.09 6.32
CA VAL A 66 -1.30 1.30 5.10
C VAL A 66 0.10 1.23 4.56
N LYS A 67 0.56 0.04 4.20
CA LYS A 67 1.76 -0.14 3.38
C LYS A 67 1.36 -0.68 2.02
N ALA A 68 1.75 -0.01 0.94
CA ALA A 68 1.61 -0.50 -0.42
C ALA A 68 2.99 -0.75 -1.07
N ASN A 69 3.07 -1.77 -1.92
CA ASN A 69 4.26 -2.07 -2.72
C ASN A 69 4.03 -1.58 -4.15
N LEU A 70 4.29 -0.29 -4.41
CA LEU A 70 4.10 0.37 -5.71
C LEU A 70 5.42 0.35 -6.49
N LEU A 71 5.71 -0.75 -7.18
CA LEU A 71 7.02 -0.99 -7.77
C LEU A 71 7.07 -0.55 -9.24
N HIS A 72 5.94 -0.48 -9.93
CA HIS A 72 5.89 -0.25 -11.38
C HIS A 72 5.36 1.13 -11.73
N ILE A 73 5.72 2.16 -10.95
CA ILE A 73 5.20 3.54 -11.10
C ILE A 73 5.38 4.09 -12.52
N ASP A 74 6.48 3.75 -13.19
CA ASP A 74 6.71 4.18 -14.58
C ASP A 74 5.63 3.65 -15.55
N ASN A 75 4.98 2.52 -15.25
CA ASN A 75 3.87 1.98 -16.06
C ASN A 75 2.57 2.79 -15.93
N TYR A 76 2.46 3.65 -14.92
CA TYR A 76 1.30 4.50 -14.67
C TYR A 76 1.69 5.94 -14.31
N ILE A 77 2.75 6.44 -14.96
CA ILE A 77 3.34 7.74 -14.69
C ILE A 77 2.34 8.89 -14.87
N GLU A 78 1.41 8.81 -15.83
CA GLU A 78 0.36 9.82 -16.04
C GLU A 78 -0.52 9.99 -14.79
N LYS A 79 -0.94 8.88 -14.17
CA LYS A 79 -1.70 8.93 -12.91
C LYS A 79 -0.83 9.51 -11.81
N MET A 80 0.43 9.07 -11.71
CA MET A 80 1.37 9.55 -10.69
C MET A 80 1.62 11.06 -10.80
N SER A 81 1.70 11.61 -12.01
CA SER A 81 1.86 13.05 -12.25
C SER A 81 0.70 13.87 -11.68
N SER A 82 -0.52 13.32 -11.70
CA SER A 82 -1.73 13.95 -11.17
C SER A 82 -1.92 13.77 -9.64
N CYS A 83 -1.13 12.91 -9.01
CA CYS A 83 -1.22 12.67 -7.57
C CYS A 83 -0.79 13.90 -6.76
N SER A 84 -1.37 14.04 -5.57
CA SER A 84 -1.04 15.11 -4.64
C SER A 84 0.42 15.05 -4.19
N GLY A 85 0.91 16.20 -3.71
CA GLY A 85 2.24 16.27 -3.09
C GLY A 85 2.38 15.34 -1.87
N THR A 86 1.29 15.04 -1.16
CA THR A 86 1.29 14.10 -0.03
C THR A 86 1.66 12.69 -0.50
N ILE A 87 0.99 12.18 -1.54
CA ILE A 87 1.24 10.85 -2.10
C ILE A 87 2.68 10.74 -2.63
N LYS A 88 3.10 11.73 -3.43
CA LYS A 88 4.47 11.79 -3.96
C LYS A 88 5.51 11.77 -2.85
N LYS A 89 5.32 12.57 -1.79
CA LYS A 89 6.22 12.61 -0.63
C LYS A 89 6.26 11.28 0.13
N SER A 90 5.11 10.65 0.37
CA SER A 90 5.06 9.35 1.07
C SER A 90 5.81 8.25 0.30
N ILE A 91 5.69 8.24 -1.03
CA ILE A 91 6.41 7.28 -1.88
C ILE A 91 7.91 7.61 -1.88
N ALA A 92 8.28 8.87 -2.09
CA ALA A 92 9.68 9.32 -2.12
C ALA A 92 10.41 9.18 -0.77
N ALA A 93 9.69 9.20 0.36
CA ALA A 93 10.24 9.00 1.70
C ALA A 93 10.62 7.53 1.99
N THR A 94 10.31 6.61 1.08
CA THR A 94 10.66 5.20 1.22
C THR A 94 12.16 5.04 1.21
N LYS A 95 12.70 4.37 2.22
CA LYS A 95 14.14 4.13 2.29
C LYS A 95 14.62 3.40 1.04
N GLU A 96 15.58 4.03 0.37
CA GLU A 96 16.33 3.47 -0.73
C GLU A 96 17.01 2.18 -0.28
N CYS A 97 17.19 1.25 -1.21
CA CYS A 97 17.87 -0.01 -0.92
C CYS A 97 19.38 0.22 -0.76
N GLU A 98 19.83 0.60 0.44
CA GLU A 98 21.24 0.91 0.69
C GLU A 98 22.14 -0.34 0.81
N ASN A 99 21.63 -1.50 1.26
CA ASN A 99 22.49 -2.65 1.65
C ASN A 99 21.79 -4.04 1.71
N CYS A 100 20.74 -4.31 0.93
CA CYS A 100 20.01 -5.59 1.05
C CYS A 100 20.66 -6.80 0.33
N HIS A 101 21.91 -6.73 -0.10
CA HIS A 101 22.61 -7.83 -0.78
C HIS A 101 23.16 -8.85 0.23
N PRO A 102 23.05 -10.18 0.01
CA PRO A 102 22.50 -10.88 -1.15
C PRO A 102 21.02 -11.31 -1.02
N CYS A 103 20.32 -10.94 0.05
CA CYS A 103 18.99 -11.49 0.37
C CYS A 103 17.80 -10.70 -0.23
N CYS A 104 18.02 -9.53 -0.83
CA CYS A 104 17.02 -8.87 -1.66
C CYS A 104 16.91 -9.63 -2.98
N GLY A 105 16.14 -10.72 -2.97
CA GLY A 105 15.85 -11.50 -4.17
C GLY A 105 15.29 -10.59 -5.27
N SER A 106 16.12 -10.33 -6.28
CA SER A 106 15.76 -10.10 -7.69
C SER A 106 14.72 -9.02 -8.07
N LEU A 107 14.37 -8.08 -7.19
CA LEU A 107 13.46 -6.97 -7.52
C LEU A 107 14.14 -5.62 -7.29
N HIS A 108 15.20 -5.36 -8.06
CA HIS A 108 15.76 -4.01 -8.23
C HIS A 108 14.90 -3.23 -9.22
N VAL A 109 13.65 -2.96 -8.84
CA VAL A 109 12.77 -2.11 -9.64
C VAL A 109 13.03 -0.66 -9.23
N SER A 110 13.35 0.17 -10.21
CA SER A 110 13.45 1.60 -10.05
C SER A 110 12.39 2.28 -10.88
N TYR A 111 11.89 3.41 -10.40
CA TYR A 111 10.92 4.24 -11.11
C TYR A 111 11.27 5.73 -10.95
N HIS A 112 10.54 6.58 -11.64
CA HIS A 112 10.72 8.03 -11.63
C HIS A 112 9.50 8.74 -11.06
N ILE A 113 9.74 9.73 -10.21
CA ILE A 113 8.73 10.70 -9.75
C ILE A 113 9.29 12.07 -10.05
N ASP A 114 8.56 12.87 -10.84
CA ASP A 114 8.98 14.21 -11.24
C ASP A 114 10.43 14.23 -11.79
N SER A 115 10.76 13.23 -12.63
CA SER A 115 12.08 12.99 -13.24
C SER A 115 13.22 12.59 -12.27
N ILE A 116 12.92 12.34 -10.99
CA ILE A 116 13.87 11.85 -10.00
C ILE A 116 13.76 10.32 -9.89
N LYS A 117 14.89 9.63 -10.07
CA LYS A 117 14.95 8.16 -9.94
C LYS A 117 14.91 7.72 -8.47
N HIS A 118 14.07 6.75 -8.17
CA HIS A 118 13.93 6.10 -6.88
C HIS A 118 14.12 4.58 -7.01
N THR A 119 14.75 3.96 -6.02
CA THR A 119 15.03 2.51 -5.94
C THR A 119 14.57 1.96 -4.58
N PRO A 120 13.25 1.85 -4.36
CA PRO A 120 12.72 1.53 -3.05
C PRO A 120 13.11 0.12 -2.61
N CYS A 121 13.35 -0.05 -1.32
CA CYS A 121 13.46 -1.39 -0.74
C CYS A 121 12.08 -2.08 -0.71
N TYR A 122 11.90 -3.17 -1.46
CA TYR A 122 10.67 -3.99 -1.48
C TYR A 122 10.17 -4.37 -0.07
N PHE A 123 11.09 -4.76 0.82
CA PHE A 123 10.72 -5.11 2.20
C PHE A 123 10.21 -3.92 3.00
N LYS A 124 10.64 -2.70 2.67
CA LYS A 124 10.15 -1.48 3.29
C LYS A 124 8.83 -1.04 2.66
N GLY A 125 8.73 -0.93 1.34
CA GLY A 125 7.59 -0.36 0.59
C GLY A 125 7.14 1.01 1.11
N HIS A 126 6.01 1.50 0.64
CA HIS A 126 5.54 2.86 0.89
C HIS A 126 4.47 2.88 1.98
N TYR A 127 4.63 3.76 2.97
CA TYR A 127 3.71 3.86 4.09
C TYR A 127 2.83 5.11 3.97
N PHE A 128 1.56 4.94 4.33
CA PHE A 128 0.53 5.97 4.25
C PHE A 128 -0.31 5.94 5.52
N SER A 129 -0.54 7.10 6.12
CA SER A 129 -1.39 7.26 7.30
C SER A 129 -1.88 8.70 7.39
N ARG A 130 -3.01 8.92 8.07
CA ARG A 130 -3.56 10.25 8.36
C ARG A 130 -3.66 11.17 7.14
N MET A 131 -4.06 10.62 6.00
CA MET A 131 -4.31 11.38 4.77
C MET A 131 -5.78 11.77 4.68
N ASN A 132 -6.08 12.79 3.88
CA ASN A 132 -7.48 13.12 3.56
C ASN A 132 -8.09 12.07 2.63
N LYS A 133 -9.42 12.09 2.48
CA LYS A 133 -10.15 11.14 1.63
C LYS A 133 -9.64 11.11 0.18
N THR A 134 -9.39 12.27 -0.42
CA THR A 134 -8.90 12.37 -1.81
C THR A 134 -7.57 11.64 -2.00
N ASP A 135 -6.65 11.77 -1.05
CA ASP A 135 -5.36 11.07 -1.07
C ASP A 135 -5.52 9.55 -0.88
N TRP A 136 -6.49 9.11 -0.07
CA TRP A 136 -6.83 7.68 0.05
C TRP A 136 -7.44 7.10 -1.22
N ASP A 137 -8.30 7.85 -1.90
CA ASP A 137 -8.86 7.47 -3.19
C ASP A 137 -7.74 7.36 -4.25
N MET A 138 -6.79 8.31 -4.26
CA MET A 138 -5.60 8.25 -5.12
C MET A 138 -4.74 7.01 -4.81
N LEU A 139 -4.51 6.68 -3.55
CA LEU A 139 -3.77 5.47 -3.17
C LEU A 139 -4.48 4.20 -3.68
N SER A 140 -5.81 4.15 -3.56
CA SER A 140 -6.61 3.03 -4.07
C SER A 140 -6.44 2.85 -5.58
N ASP A 141 -6.49 3.94 -6.34
CA ASP A 141 -6.24 3.92 -7.79
C ASP A 141 -4.84 3.40 -8.13
N LEU A 142 -3.80 3.85 -7.39
CA LEU A 142 -2.43 3.38 -7.59
C LEU A 142 -2.28 1.89 -7.29
N ILE A 143 -2.96 1.38 -6.26
CA ILE A 143 -2.99 -0.06 -5.92
C ILE A 143 -3.61 -0.87 -7.07
N VAL A 144 -4.70 -0.39 -7.67
CA VAL A 144 -5.34 -1.03 -8.82
C VAL A 144 -4.39 -1.08 -10.02
N LEU A 145 -3.73 0.04 -10.33
CA LEU A 145 -2.77 0.13 -11.43
C LEU A 145 -1.56 -0.78 -11.22
N GLU A 146 -1.00 -0.80 -10.01
CA GLU A 146 0.08 -1.71 -9.62
C GLU A 146 -0.32 -3.18 -9.72
N ASN A 147 -1.59 -3.50 -9.42
CA ASN A 147 -2.09 -4.85 -9.61
C ASN A 147 -2.10 -5.25 -11.09
N ASN A 148 -2.42 -4.31 -11.99
CA ASN A 148 -2.52 -4.57 -13.44
C ASN A 148 -1.17 -4.46 -14.18
N ALA A 149 -0.16 -3.86 -13.56
CA ALA A 149 1.16 -3.66 -14.15
C ALA A 149 1.98 -4.97 -14.34
N VAL A 150 1.58 -6.08 -13.70
CA VAL A 150 2.25 -7.40 -13.72
C VAL A 150 1.29 -8.57 -13.53
#